data_AF-A0A660N2X6-F1
#
_entry.id   AF-A0A660N2X6-F1
#
_cell.length_a   1.000
_cell.length_b   1.000
_cell.length_c   1.000
_cell.angle_alpha   90.00
_cell.angle_beta   90.00
_cell.angle_gamma   90.00
#
_symmetry.space_group_name_H-M   'P 1'
#
loop_
_entity.id
_entity.type
_entity.pdbx_description
1 polymer ?
#
loop_
_entity_poly.entity_id
_entity_poly.type
_entity_poly.pdbx_seq_one_letter_code
_entity_poly.pdbx_strand_id
1 'polypeptide(L)' 'MSIKIAINGYGRIGRQIVRAIYEYGLGDQLKIVAINGSGDLATNAHLT' A
#
# COMPACT_ATOMS: atom_id res chain seq x y z
N MET A 1 -8.56 12.93 -11.01
CA MET A 1 -9.12 11.58 -11.27
C MET A 1 -8.03 10.57 -10.95
N SER A 2 -8.18 9.79 -9.88
CA SER A 2 -7.12 8.90 -9.39
C SER A 2 -7.14 7.54 -10.08
N ILE A 3 -5.98 6.99 -10.43
CA ILE A 3 -5.81 5.61 -10.86
C ILE A 3 -6.03 4.70 -9.64
N LYS A 4 -6.95 3.75 -9.76
CA LYS A 4 -7.22 2.76 -8.70
C LYS A 4 -6.26 1.59 -8.84
N ILE A 5 -5.49 1.30 -7.79
CA ILE A 5 -4.48 0.24 -7.79
C ILE A 5 -4.69 -0.73 -6.62
N ALA A 6 -4.32 -1.98 -6.81
CA ALA A 6 -4.22 -2.97 -5.75
C ALA A 6 -2.77 -3.45 -5.63
N ILE A 7 -2.34 -3.78 -4.41
CA ILE A 7 -1.00 -4.35 -4.16
C ILE A 7 -1.15 -5.83 -3.88
N ASN A 8 -0.60 -6.68 -4.76
CA ASN A 8 -0.54 -8.11 -4.57
C ASN A 8 0.89 -8.52 -4.13
N GLY A 9 1.04 -8.93 -2.88
CA GLY A 9 2.34 -9.21 -2.27
C GLY A 9 2.79 -8.09 -1.33
N TYR A 10 2.18 -8.02 -0.14
CA TYR A 10 2.50 -7.01 0.88
C TYR A 10 3.77 -7.30 1.71
N GLY A 11 4.83 -7.70 1.02
CA GLY A 11 6.16 -7.91 1.60
C GLY A 11 6.97 -6.60 1.71
N ARG A 12 8.30 -6.71 1.64
CA ARG A 12 9.20 -5.54 1.71
C ARG A 12 8.85 -4.48 0.66
N ILE A 13 8.72 -4.87 -0.61
CA ILE A 13 8.46 -3.91 -1.71
C ILE A 13 7.05 -3.34 -1.64
N GLY A 14 6.02 -4.18 -1.40
CA GLY A 14 4.64 -3.72 -1.27
C GLY A 14 4.48 -2.65 -0.19
N ARG A 15 5.11 -2.82 0.98
CA ARG A 15 5.09 -1.83 2.07
C ARG A 15 5.80 -0.53 1.70
N GLN A 16 6.96 -0.59 1.04
CA GLN A 16 7.67 0.62 0.60
C GLN A 16 6.89 1.41 -0.46
N ILE A 17 6.13 0.73 -1.33
CA ILE A 17 5.25 1.41 -2.30
C ILE A 17 4.11 2.14 -1.60
N VAL A 18 3.46 1.52 -0.60
CA VAL A 18 2.45 2.22 0.23
C VAL A 18 3.07 3.46 0.86
N ARG A 19 4.23 3.30 1.53
CA ARG A 19 4.94 4.40 2.17
C ARG A 19 5.22 5.54 1.20
N ALA A 20 5.80 5.24 0.04
CA ALA A 20 6.12 6.24 -0.99
C ALA A 20 4.88 7.00 -1.50
N ILE A 21 3.74 6.31 -1.69
CA ILE A 21 2.50 6.96 -2.13
C ILE A 21 2.03 8.00 -1.12
N TYR A 22 2.11 7.70 0.18
CA TYR A 22 1.72 8.64 1.24
C TYR A 22 2.77 9.75 1.45
N GLU A 23 4.05 9.40 1.52
CA GLU A 23 5.15 10.36 1.78
C GLU A 23 5.32 11.36 0.64
N TYR A 24 5.09 10.95 -0.61
CA TYR A 24 5.13 11.86 -1.77
C TYR A 24 3.78 12.52 -2.07
N GLY A 25 2.75 12.33 -1.24
CA GLY A 25 1.45 12.97 -1.43
C GLY A 25 0.73 12.54 -2.73
N LEU A 26 0.97 11.32 -3.20
CA LEU A 26 0.46 10.84 -4.49
C LEU A 26 -0.99 10.34 -4.44
N GLY A 27 -1.69 10.47 -3.31
CA GLY A 27 -3.03 9.93 -3.09
C GLY A 27 -4.09 10.41 -4.10
N ASP A 28 -3.95 11.63 -4.63
CA ASP A 28 -4.85 12.18 -5.65
C ASP A 28 -4.64 11.57 -7.04
N GLN A 29 -3.45 11.03 -7.29
CA GLN A 29 -3.06 10.37 -8.53
C GLN A 29 -3.23 8.85 -8.44
N LEU A 30 -2.88 8.26 -7.28
CA LEU A 30 -2.86 6.83 -7.03
C LEU A 30 -3.69 6.50 -5.78
N LYS A 31 -4.84 5.85 -6.00
CA LYS A 31 -5.72 5.39 -4.92
C LYS A 31 -5.56 3.88 -4.72
N ILE A 32 -4.97 3.50 -3.60
CA ILE A 32 -4.87 2.08 -3.19
C ILE A 32 -6.27 1.62 -2.75
N VAL A 33 -6.82 0.61 -3.42
CA VAL A 33 -8.18 0.10 -3.14
C VAL A 33 -8.19 -1.27 -2.47
N ALA A 34 -7.09 -2.02 -2.56
CA ALA A 34 -6.92 -3.31 -1.92
C ALA A 34 -5.44 -3.64 -1.73
N ILE A 35 -5.15 -4.41 -0.68
CA ILE A 35 -3.84 -5.00 -0.43
C ILE A 35 -4.06 -6.49 -0.14
N ASN A 36 -3.34 -7.34 -0.85
CA ASN A 36 -3.28 -8.78 -0.60
C ASN A 36 -1.88 -9.14 -0.08
N GLY A 37 -1.80 -9.77 1.08
CA GLY A 37 -0.55 -10.11 1.75
C GLY A 37 -0.71 -11.25 2.75
N SER A 38 0.41 -11.81 3.18
CA SER A 38 0.47 -12.81 4.23
C SER A 38 0.45 -12.15 5.61
N GLY A 39 0.06 -12.91 6.64
CA GLY A 39 -0.06 -12.39 8.00
C GLY A 39 -1.38 -11.64 8.24
N ASP A 40 -1.69 -11.37 9.50
CA ASP A 40 -2.90 -10.67 9.89
C ASP A 40 -2.78 -9.15 9.68
N LEU A 41 -3.92 -8.45 9.77
CA LEU A 41 -3.99 -7.00 9.57
C LEU A 41 -3.15 -6.23 10.59
N ALA A 42 -3.13 -6.67 11.86
CA ALA A 42 -2.40 -6.00 12.92
C ALA A 42 -0.88 -6.07 12.70
N THR A 43 -0.36 -7.24 12.33
CA THR A 43 1.07 -7.37 11.99
C THR A 43 1.44 -6.51 10.78
N ASN A 44 0.61 -6.55 9.73
CA ASN A 44 0.88 -5.77 8.52
C ASN A 44 0.84 -4.25 8.77
N ALA A 45 -0.06 -3.77 9.63
CA ALA A 45 -0.09 -2.37 10.06
C ALA A 45 1.12 -2.00 10.93
N HIS A 46 1.57 -2.88 11.82
CA HIS A 46 2.75 -2.64 12.64
C HIS A 46 4.06 -2.54 11.83
N LEU A 47 4.15 -3.30 10.72
CA LEU A 47 5.35 -3.36 9.87
C LEU A 47 5.46 -2.24 8.81
N THR A 48 4.45 -1.38 8.69
CA THR A 48 4.35 -0.36 7.63
C THR A 48 4.49 1.03 8.21
#